data_AF-A0A9D5NDW7-F1
#
_entry.id   AF-A0A9D5NDW7-F1
#
_cell.length_a   1.000
_cell.length_b   1.000
_cell.length_c   1.000
_cell.angle_alpha   90.00
_cell.angle_beta   90.00
_cell.angle_gamma   90.00
#
_symmetry.space_group_name_H-M   'P 1'
#
loop_
_entity.id
_entity.type
_entity.pdbx_description
1 polymer ?
#
loop_
_entity_poly.entity_id
_entity_poly.type
_entity_poly.pdbx_seq_one_letter_code
_entity_poly.pdbx_strand_id
1 'polypeptide(L)'
;MNTLPTTSKKKKSKSTNEARDFAIIHRINEHYHDLHIEIQTVNSLSSFVNSKNQRKAILFDFFQIGELLNQLSDTFLCAFDNDHAYDLISMRNRVVHGYNALRDDIVFNTLKYELPSFICALNEFSLPYYKKKVRALLGKTITVIMDRPKGTIHNDITYLVDYGYTEALTALDGEFQDAYIIGDNNKEKTTGKVIAIIDRENDIEDKLVVSAREEEISEDKIEKELSFQEQFFIHKIIK
;
A
#
# COMPACT_ATOMS: atom_id res chain seq x y z
N MET A 1 -5.20 -47.21 8.36
CA MET A 1 -5.78 -46.11 9.17
C MET A 1 -5.14 -44.80 8.71
N ASN A 2 -5.81 -44.08 7.80
CA ASN A 2 -5.36 -42.75 7.40
C ASN A 2 -5.85 -41.74 8.45
N THR A 3 -4.94 -41.27 9.29
CA THR A 3 -5.22 -40.17 10.22
C THR A 3 -5.48 -38.90 9.41
N LEU A 4 -6.72 -38.38 9.49
CA LEU A 4 -7.09 -37.07 8.98
C LEU A 4 -6.14 -35.99 9.52
N PRO A 5 -5.71 -35.01 8.70
CA PRO A 5 -4.85 -33.94 9.19
C PRO A 5 -5.61 -33.09 10.21
N THR A 6 -5.09 -33.02 11.43
CA THR A 6 -5.63 -32.20 12.53
C THR A 6 -5.77 -30.73 12.11
N THR A 7 -6.92 -30.13 12.41
CA THR A 7 -7.34 -28.74 12.08
C THR A 7 -6.31 -27.65 12.43
N SER A 8 -5.44 -27.90 13.42
CA SER A 8 -4.32 -27.03 13.82
C SER A 8 -3.24 -26.84 12.73
N LYS A 9 -2.87 -27.91 11.99
CA LYS A 9 -1.86 -27.83 10.93
C LYS A 9 -2.37 -27.04 9.71
N LYS A 10 -3.64 -27.20 9.34
CA LYS A 10 -4.28 -26.46 8.22
C LYS A 10 -4.43 -24.96 8.53
N LYS A 11 -4.77 -24.57 9.76
CA LYS A 11 -4.82 -23.15 10.16
C LYS A 11 -3.43 -22.50 10.14
N LYS A 12 -2.40 -23.22 10.60
CA LYS A 12 -1.02 -22.70 10.61
C LYS A 12 -0.47 -22.51 9.19
N SER A 13 -0.70 -23.45 8.27
CA SER A 13 -0.26 -23.31 6.87
C SER A 13 -1.01 -22.22 6.10
N LYS A 14 -2.31 -22.02 6.39
CA LYS A 14 -3.10 -20.94 5.79
C LYS A 14 -2.59 -19.56 6.23
N SER A 15 -2.32 -19.38 7.52
CA SER A 15 -1.80 -18.12 8.07
C SER A 15 -0.39 -17.78 7.56
N THR A 16 0.46 -18.78 7.28
CA THR A 16 1.80 -18.54 6.73
C THR A 16 1.76 -18.13 5.27
N ASN A 17 0.84 -18.72 4.48
CA ASN A 17 0.66 -18.35 3.08
C ASN A 17 0.10 -16.93 2.96
N GLU A 18 -0.90 -16.58 3.76
CA GLU A 18 -1.52 -15.25 3.78
C GLU A 18 -0.49 -14.13 4.10
N ALA A 19 0.41 -14.37 5.07
CA ALA A 19 1.47 -13.42 5.40
C ALA A 19 2.54 -13.29 4.31
N ARG A 20 2.87 -14.40 3.65
CA ARG A 20 3.78 -14.40 2.49
C ARG A 20 3.18 -13.67 1.31
N ASP A 21 1.93 -13.95 0.97
CA ASP A 21 1.25 -13.35 -0.19
C ASP A 21 1.08 -11.85 0.02
N PHE A 22 0.75 -11.40 1.24
CA PHE A 22 0.73 -9.97 1.53
C PHE A 22 2.10 -9.30 1.39
N ALA A 23 3.18 -9.95 1.82
CA ALA A 23 4.53 -9.41 1.62
C ALA A 23 4.90 -9.32 0.12
N ILE A 24 4.37 -10.22 -0.72
CA ILE A 24 4.52 -10.15 -2.18
C ILE A 24 3.71 -8.98 -2.75
N ILE A 25 2.47 -8.77 -2.31
CA ILE A 25 1.61 -7.66 -2.75
C ILE A 25 2.22 -6.32 -2.37
N HIS A 26 2.77 -6.20 -1.17
CA HIS A 26 3.53 -5.03 -0.77
C HIS A 26 4.65 -4.71 -1.78
N ARG A 27 5.47 -5.70 -2.15
CA ARG A 27 6.54 -5.50 -3.14
C ARG A 27 6.02 -5.18 -4.54
N ILE A 28 4.86 -5.72 -4.90
CA ILE A 28 4.17 -5.34 -6.16
C ILE A 28 3.83 -3.85 -6.12
N ASN A 29 3.30 -3.36 -5.00
CA ASN A 29 2.92 -1.97 -4.84
C ASN A 29 4.14 -1.03 -4.82
N GLU A 30 5.28 -1.43 -4.23
CA GLU A 30 6.53 -0.66 -4.33
C GLU A 30 6.96 -0.46 -5.80
N HIS A 31 7.05 -1.55 -6.58
CA HIS A 31 7.39 -1.45 -8.00
C HIS A 31 6.34 -0.67 -8.80
N TYR A 32 5.05 -0.83 -8.45
CA TYR A 32 4.00 -0.08 -9.11
C TYR A 32 4.06 1.41 -8.79
N HIS A 33 4.39 1.80 -7.56
CA HIS A 33 4.56 3.19 -7.16
C HIS A 33 5.64 3.88 -8.01
N ASP A 34 6.83 3.29 -8.08
CA ASP A 34 7.96 3.80 -8.88
C ASP A 34 7.59 3.89 -10.38
N LEU A 35 6.98 2.82 -10.91
CA LEU A 35 6.48 2.78 -12.28
C LEU A 35 5.45 3.88 -12.54
N HIS A 36 4.51 4.07 -11.61
CA HIS A 36 3.40 4.99 -11.75
C HIS A 36 3.89 6.43 -11.79
N ILE A 37 4.84 6.80 -10.93
CA ILE A 37 5.49 8.12 -10.96
C ILE A 37 6.12 8.36 -12.33
N GLU A 38 6.93 7.43 -12.81
CA GLU A 38 7.66 7.56 -14.07
C GLU A 38 6.71 7.64 -15.27
N ILE A 39 5.73 6.73 -15.37
CA ILE A 39 4.81 6.68 -16.50
C ILE A 39 3.92 7.93 -16.56
N GLN A 40 3.58 8.58 -15.44
CA GLN A 40 2.80 9.83 -15.45
C GLN A 40 3.53 10.99 -16.12
N THR A 41 4.86 11.01 -16.08
CA THR A 41 5.65 12.03 -16.80
C THR A 41 5.68 11.83 -18.33
N VAL A 42 5.26 10.65 -18.79
CA VAL A 42 5.21 10.28 -20.21
C VAL A 42 3.83 10.59 -20.80
N ASN A 43 3.79 11.60 -21.67
CA ASN A 43 2.53 12.17 -22.19
C ASN A 43 2.05 11.54 -23.50
N SER A 44 2.85 10.71 -24.14
CA SER A 44 2.51 10.11 -25.43
C SER A 44 3.29 8.83 -25.71
N LEU A 45 2.78 8.00 -26.62
CA LEU A 45 3.52 6.85 -27.14
C LEU A 45 4.89 7.25 -27.73
N SER A 46 4.96 8.38 -28.43
CA SER A 46 6.23 8.85 -29.01
C SER A 46 7.26 9.20 -27.96
N SER A 47 6.87 9.85 -26.85
CA SER A 47 7.79 10.13 -25.74
C SER A 47 8.21 8.85 -25.02
N PHE A 48 7.30 7.89 -24.85
CA PHE A 48 7.62 6.57 -24.29
C PHE A 48 8.70 5.84 -25.10
N VAL A 49 8.53 5.77 -26.43
CA VAL A 49 9.46 5.06 -27.32
C VAL A 49 10.83 5.73 -27.40
N ASN A 50 10.85 7.06 -27.43
CA ASN A 50 12.08 7.83 -27.64
C ASN A 50 12.92 7.96 -26.36
N SER A 51 12.31 7.91 -25.17
CA SER A 51 13.00 8.02 -23.88
C SER A 51 13.59 6.68 -23.42
N LYS A 52 14.67 6.22 -24.07
CA LYS A 52 15.26 4.89 -23.83
C LYS A 52 15.50 4.53 -22.36
N ASN A 53 16.03 5.44 -21.55
CA ASN A 53 16.36 5.17 -20.15
C ASN A 53 15.08 5.05 -19.30
N GLN A 54 14.18 6.02 -19.43
CA GLN A 54 12.89 6.01 -18.74
C GLN A 54 12.03 4.81 -19.12
N ARG A 55 11.96 4.47 -20.41
CA ARG A 55 11.31 3.26 -20.90
C ARG A 55 11.90 2.00 -20.27
N LYS A 56 13.22 1.92 -20.12
CA LYS A 56 13.86 0.77 -19.46
C LYS A 56 13.51 0.68 -17.97
N ALA A 57 13.47 1.80 -17.25
CA ALA A 57 13.07 1.83 -15.84
C ALA A 57 11.63 1.35 -15.67
N ILE A 58 10.68 1.97 -16.39
CA ILE A 58 9.26 1.58 -16.38
C ILE A 58 9.07 0.08 -16.68
N LEU A 59 9.77 -0.43 -17.70
CA LEU A 59 9.67 -1.84 -18.06
C LEU A 59 10.32 -2.75 -17.02
N PHE A 60 11.40 -2.33 -16.37
CA PHE A 60 12.03 -3.09 -15.30
C PHE A 60 11.04 -3.35 -14.17
N ASP A 61 10.40 -2.31 -13.65
CA ASP A 61 9.43 -2.43 -12.56
C ASP A 61 8.21 -3.25 -12.99
N PHE A 62 7.74 -3.06 -14.22
CA PHE A 62 6.65 -3.86 -14.76
C PHE A 62 6.99 -5.36 -14.81
N PHE A 63 8.22 -5.71 -15.18
CA PHE A 63 8.68 -7.10 -15.14
C PHE A 63 8.79 -7.63 -13.71
N GLN A 64 9.27 -6.82 -12.75
CA GLN A 64 9.31 -7.23 -11.35
C GLN A 64 7.90 -7.52 -10.80
N ILE A 65 6.92 -6.68 -11.12
CA ILE A 65 5.50 -6.92 -10.79
C ILE A 65 5.05 -8.26 -11.36
N GLY A 66 5.28 -8.51 -12.65
CA GLY A 66 4.91 -9.77 -13.31
C GLY A 66 5.56 -11.01 -12.67
N GLU A 67 6.81 -10.91 -12.22
CA GLU A 67 7.51 -12.00 -11.53
C GLU A 67 7.01 -12.24 -10.10
N LEU A 68 6.66 -11.17 -9.37
CA LEU A 68 6.06 -11.26 -8.04
C LEU A 68 4.66 -11.87 -8.08
N LEU A 69 3.85 -11.53 -9.09
CA LEU A 69 2.54 -12.13 -9.29
C LEU A 69 2.61 -13.66 -9.43
N ASN A 70 3.62 -14.19 -10.13
CA ASN A 70 3.82 -15.64 -10.26
C ASN A 70 4.19 -16.34 -8.94
N GLN A 71 4.57 -15.57 -7.92
CA GLN A 71 4.94 -16.10 -6.61
C GLN A 71 3.75 -16.16 -5.65
N LEU A 72 2.63 -15.49 -5.95
CA LEU A 72 1.42 -15.58 -5.13
C LEU A 72 0.92 -17.02 -5.06
N SER A 73 0.39 -17.42 -3.90
CA SER A 73 -0.11 -18.78 -3.74
C SER A 73 -1.34 -19.06 -4.61
N ASP A 74 -1.48 -20.30 -5.09
CA ASP A 74 -2.69 -20.75 -5.78
C ASP A 74 -3.95 -20.47 -4.97
N THR A 75 -3.87 -20.59 -3.64
CA THR A 75 -4.97 -20.28 -2.74
C THR A 75 -5.38 -18.82 -2.76
N PHE A 76 -4.42 -17.91 -2.89
CA PHE A 76 -4.70 -16.48 -3.04
C PHE A 76 -5.31 -16.21 -4.41
N LEU A 77 -4.68 -16.71 -5.47
CA LEU A 77 -5.14 -16.50 -6.85
C LEU A 77 -6.55 -17.05 -7.09
N CYS A 78 -6.88 -18.22 -6.54
CA CYS A 78 -8.23 -18.77 -6.59
C CYS A 78 -9.25 -17.96 -5.78
N ALA A 79 -8.84 -17.37 -4.65
CA ALA A 79 -9.73 -16.61 -3.77
C ALA A 79 -9.96 -15.17 -4.26
N PHE A 80 -8.99 -14.59 -4.96
CA PHE A 80 -9.13 -13.31 -5.65
C PHE A 80 -10.23 -13.37 -6.72
N ASP A 81 -10.66 -14.59 -7.11
CA ASP A 81 -11.84 -14.93 -7.94
C ASP A 81 -12.12 -13.88 -9.00
N ASN A 82 -11.20 -13.78 -9.96
CA ASN A 82 -11.24 -12.72 -10.94
C ASN A 82 -10.86 -13.27 -12.30
N ASP A 83 -11.74 -13.10 -13.29
CA ASP A 83 -11.36 -13.18 -14.70
C ASP A 83 -10.14 -12.27 -14.99
N HIS A 84 -9.90 -11.23 -14.18
CA HIS A 84 -8.71 -10.38 -14.25
C HIS A 84 -7.38 -11.06 -13.89
N ALA A 85 -7.34 -12.08 -13.02
CA ALA A 85 -6.06 -12.75 -12.72
C ALA A 85 -5.49 -13.48 -13.96
N TYR A 86 -6.39 -14.06 -14.78
CA TYR A 86 -6.05 -14.60 -16.09
C TYR A 86 -5.66 -13.50 -17.08
N ASP A 87 -6.29 -12.32 -17.02
CA ASP A 87 -5.87 -11.16 -17.81
C ASP A 87 -4.43 -10.77 -17.50
N LEU A 88 -3.98 -10.76 -16.24
CA LEU A 88 -2.58 -10.42 -15.93
C LEU A 88 -1.57 -11.52 -16.13
N ILE A 89 -1.92 -12.77 -15.89
CA ILE A 89 -1.07 -13.89 -16.34
C ILE A 89 -0.94 -13.80 -17.87
N SER A 90 -2.03 -13.45 -18.58
CA SER A 90 -2.00 -13.14 -20.01
C SER A 90 -1.21 -11.86 -20.32
N MET A 91 -1.22 -10.82 -19.49
CA MET A 91 -0.42 -9.61 -19.68
C MET A 91 1.07 -9.89 -19.49
N ARG A 92 1.46 -10.60 -18.43
CA ARG A 92 2.80 -11.11 -18.22
C ARG A 92 3.22 -11.97 -19.41
N ASN A 93 2.36 -12.86 -19.91
CA ASN A 93 2.65 -13.65 -21.10
C ASN A 93 2.76 -12.81 -22.39
N ARG A 94 1.91 -11.79 -22.55
CA ARG A 94 1.98 -10.83 -23.67
C ARG A 94 3.30 -10.06 -23.66
N VAL A 95 3.85 -9.72 -22.49
CA VAL A 95 5.04 -8.87 -22.33
C VAL A 95 6.34 -9.70 -22.29
N VAL A 96 6.32 -10.87 -21.64
CA VAL A 96 7.48 -11.78 -21.48
C VAL A 96 7.77 -12.59 -22.75
N HIS A 97 6.76 -13.05 -23.49
CA HIS A 97 6.98 -13.88 -24.68
C HIS A 97 7.16 -13.09 -25.99
N GLY A 98 7.08 -11.76 -25.96
CA GLY A 98 6.98 -10.93 -27.17
C GLY A 98 7.91 -9.71 -27.24
N TYR A 99 8.95 -9.60 -26.41
CA TYR A 99 9.76 -8.36 -26.32
C TYR A 99 10.38 -7.88 -27.64
N ASN A 100 10.59 -8.79 -28.61
CA ASN A 100 11.10 -8.47 -29.94
C ASN A 100 9.99 -8.26 -31.01
N ALA A 101 8.72 -8.50 -30.68
CA ALA A 101 7.59 -8.49 -31.62
C ALA A 101 6.38 -7.66 -31.16
N LEU A 102 6.36 -7.18 -29.91
CA LEU A 102 5.31 -6.31 -29.39
C LEU A 102 5.42 -4.91 -29.98
N ARG A 103 4.28 -4.41 -30.44
CA ARG A 103 4.11 -3.02 -30.80
C ARG A 103 4.08 -2.18 -29.51
N ASP A 104 4.84 -1.09 -29.47
CA ASP A 104 4.96 -0.22 -28.30
C ASP A 104 3.62 0.40 -27.86
N ASP A 105 2.63 0.49 -28.76
CA ASP A 105 1.27 0.97 -28.45
C ASP A 105 0.57 0.07 -27.43
N ILE A 106 0.68 -1.26 -27.56
CA ILE A 106 0.06 -2.21 -26.65
C ILE A 106 0.67 -2.08 -25.26
N VAL A 107 2.01 -2.06 -25.18
CA VAL A 107 2.74 -1.93 -23.91
C VAL A 107 2.38 -0.62 -23.22
N PHE A 108 2.40 0.48 -23.96
CA PHE A 108 2.06 1.80 -23.41
C PHE A 108 0.61 1.85 -22.88
N ASN A 109 -0.36 1.33 -23.63
CA ASN A 109 -1.76 1.30 -23.20
C ASN A 109 -1.96 0.41 -21.97
N THR A 110 -1.31 -0.76 -21.92
CA THR A 110 -1.32 -1.65 -20.77
C THR A 110 -0.82 -0.92 -19.52
N LEU A 111 0.34 -0.25 -19.61
CA LEU A 111 0.93 0.46 -18.48
C LEU A 111 0.08 1.64 -17.99
N LYS A 112 -0.56 2.37 -18.92
CA LYS A 112 -1.35 3.57 -18.60
C LYS A 112 -2.76 3.28 -18.09
N TYR A 113 -3.38 2.20 -18.54
CA TYR A 113 -4.82 2.00 -18.32
C TYR A 113 -5.14 0.69 -17.63
N GLU A 114 -4.55 -0.41 -18.09
CA GLU A 114 -4.93 -1.74 -17.61
C GLU A 114 -4.23 -2.10 -16.29
N LEU A 115 -2.92 -1.79 -16.17
CA LEU A 115 -2.15 -2.05 -14.95
C LEU A 115 -2.70 -1.27 -13.72
N PRO A 116 -3.03 0.03 -13.81
CA PRO A 116 -3.62 0.75 -12.68
C PRO A 116 -4.94 0.14 -12.19
N SER A 117 -5.84 -0.23 -13.12
CA SER A 117 -7.11 -0.87 -12.76
C SER A 117 -6.90 -2.21 -12.06
N PHE A 118 -5.90 -2.98 -12.49
CA PHE A 118 -5.54 -4.20 -11.79
C PHE A 118 -5.04 -3.94 -10.37
N ILE A 119 -4.06 -3.04 -10.20
CA ILE A 119 -3.47 -2.77 -8.89
C ILE A 119 -4.56 -2.29 -7.92
N CYS A 120 -5.51 -1.48 -8.40
CA CYS A 120 -6.70 -1.09 -7.64
C CYS A 120 -7.47 -2.32 -7.13
N ALA A 121 -7.84 -3.25 -8.02
CA ALA A 121 -8.55 -4.46 -7.63
C ALA A 121 -7.74 -5.35 -6.67
N LEU A 122 -6.43 -5.50 -6.89
CA LEU A 122 -5.53 -6.25 -6.02
C LEU A 122 -5.50 -5.66 -4.60
N ASN A 123 -5.44 -4.33 -4.50
CA ASN A 123 -5.44 -3.61 -3.23
C ASN A 123 -6.78 -3.68 -2.52
N GLU A 124 -7.90 -3.52 -3.23
CA GLU A 124 -9.25 -3.71 -2.69
C GLU A 124 -9.43 -5.11 -2.08
N PHE A 125 -8.97 -6.14 -2.78
CA PHE A 125 -9.02 -7.51 -2.27
C PHE A 125 -8.12 -7.71 -1.04
N SER A 126 -6.97 -7.04 -1.01
CA SER A 126 -5.98 -7.13 0.07
C SER A 126 -6.34 -6.28 1.29
N LEU A 127 -7.30 -5.36 1.14
CA LEU A 127 -7.69 -4.38 2.16
C LEU A 127 -8.05 -5.02 3.51
N PRO A 128 -8.85 -6.11 3.60
CA PRO A 128 -9.16 -6.72 4.89
C PRO A 128 -7.92 -7.23 5.64
N TYR A 129 -6.92 -7.74 4.91
CA TYR A 129 -5.68 -8.21 5.51
C TYR A 129 -4.79 -7.05 5.95
N TYR A 130 -4.67 -6.02 5.10
CA TYR A 130 -3.98 -4.79 5.45
C TYR A 130 -4.56 -4.18 6.73
N LYS A 131 -5.87 -3.96 6.81
CA LYS A 131 -6.51 -3.41 8.01
C LYS A 131 -6.26 -4.27 9.26
N LYS A 132 -6.16 -5.60 9.11
CA LYS A 132 -5.76 -6.49 10.21
C LYS A 132 -4.31 -6.26 10.67
N LYS A 133 -3.39 -5.93 9.76
CA LYS A 133 -2.00 -5.57 10.08
C LYS A 133 -1.90 -4.21 10.77
N VAL A 134 -2.61 -3.19 10.25
CA VAL A 134 -2.70 -1.87 10.89
C VAL A 134 -3.24 -2.01 12.31
N ARG A 135 -4.36 -2.73 12.50
CA ARG A 135 -4.94 -3.01 13.82
C ARG A 135 -4.00 -3.75 14.77
N ALA A 136 -3.07 -4.55 14.26
CA ALA A 136 -2.08 -5.23 15.11
C ALA A 136 -1.00 -4.29 15.67
N LEU A 137 -0.86 -3.07 15.12
CA LEU A 137 0.02 -2.03 15.64
C LEU A 137 -0.61 -1.26 16.80
N LEU A 138 -1.93 -1.32 16.99
CA LEU A 138 -2.61 -0.66 18.09
C LEU A 138 -2.02 -1.09 19.44
N GLY A 139 -1.67 -0.10 20.28
CA GLY A 139 -1.01 -0.29 21.55
C GLY A 139 0.48 -0.64 21.48
N LYS A 140 1.07 -0.79 20.28
CA LYS A 140 2.52 -1.02 20.10
C LYS A 140 3.27 0.30 20.09
N THR A 141 4.53 0.21 20.48
CA THR A 141 5.49 1.31 20.33
C THR A 141 6.13 1.23 18.95
N ILE A 142 6.04 2.30 18.18
CA ILE A 142 6.63 2.44 16.85
C ILE A 142 7.50 3.70 16.79
N THR A 143 8.36 3.78 15.78
CA THR A 143 9.11 5.01 15.46
C THR A 143 8.51 5.65 14.23
N VAL A 144 8.13 6.91 14.36
CA VAL A 144 7.64 7.74 13.27
C VAL A 144 8.76 8.67 12.83
N ILE A 145 9.02 8.71 11.53
CA ILE A 145 9.93 9.64 10.88
C ILE A 145 9.09 10.83 10.41
N MET A 146 9.46 12.04 10.83
CA MET A 146 8.73 13.26 10.52
C MET A 146 8.79 13.58 9.04
N ASP A 147 7.65 13.81 8.41
CA ASP A 147 7.56 14.33 7.04
C ASP A 147 7.05 15.78 7.04
N ARG A 148 5.97 16.03 7.80
CA ARG A 148 5.30 17.34 7.86
C ARG A 148 5.18 17.76 9.33
N PRO A 149 6.16 18.52 9.86
CA PRO A 149 6.05 19.11 11.18
C PRO A 149 4.80 20.00 11.28
N LYS A 150 4.25 20.13 12.48
CA LYS A 150 3.15 21.05 12.78
C LYS A 150 3.42 22.45 12.22
N GLY A 151 2.43 23.01 11.53
CA GLY A 151 2.52 24.31 10.84
C GLY A 151 2.92 24.21 9.36
N THR A 152 3.29 23.02 8.87
CA THR A 152 3.53 22.79 7.44
C THR A 152 2.26 23.04 6.64
N ILE A 153 2.38 23.68 5.48
CA ILE A 153 1.29 23.87 4.52
C ILE A 153 1.54 22.97 3.32
N HIS A 154 0.60 22.09 3.00
CA HIS A 154 0.67 21.19 1.85
C HIS A 154 -0.73 21.04 1.24
N ASN A 155 -0.84 21.24 -0.08
CA ASN A 155 -2.11 21.24 -0.82
C ASN A 155 -3.21 22.10 -0.15
N ASP A 156 -2.85 23.34 0.23
CA ASP A 156 -3.72 24.30 0.92
C ASP A 156 -4.24 23.88 2.31
N ILE A 157 -3.70 22.80 2.87
CA ILE A 157 -4.00 22.33 4.22
C ILE A 157 -2.83 22.67 5.16
N THR A 158 -3.14 23.31 6.30
CA THR A 158 -2.17 23.53 7.38
C THR A 158 -2.22 22.39 8.37
N TYR A 159 -1.10 21.70 8.58
CA TYR A 159 -0.99 20.59 9.52
C TYR A 159 -1.01 21.10 10.96
N LEU A 160 -2.05 20.76 11.72
CA LEU A 160 -2.23 21.24 13.10
C LEU A 160 -1.51 20.37 14.14
N VAL A 161 -1.09 19.17 13.72
CA VAL A 161 -0.26 18.24 14.47
C VAL A 161 0.93 17.81 13.60
N ASP A 162 1.91 17.18 14.22
CA ASP A 162 3.01 16.54 13.51
C ASP A 162 2.52 15.34 12.70
N TYR A 163 3.09 15.15 11.51
CA TYR A 163 2.75 14.06 10.61
C TYR A 163 4.01 13.44 9.99
N GLY A 164 3.97 12.14 9.81
CA GLY A 164 5.06 11.39 9.20
C GLY A 164 4.65 9.95 8.91
N TYR A 165 5.63 9.09 8.78
CA TYR A 165 5.42 7.69 8.44
C TYR A 165 6.23 6.75 9.36
N THR A 166 5.83 5.49 9.42
CA THR A 166 6.53 4.44 10.15
C THR A 166 6.95 3.31 9.22
N GLU A 167 8.20 2.89 9.34
CA GLU A 167 8.74 1.72 8.62
C GLU A 167 8.24 0.38 9.22
N ALA A 168 7.40 0.42 10.27
CA ALA A 168 6.85 -0.78 10.90
C ALA A 168 5.85 -1.54 10.03
N LEU A 169 5.26 -0.87 9.03
CA LEU A 169 4.31 -1.41 8.08
C LEU A 169 4.35 -0.57 6.80
N THR A 170 4.15 -1.21 5.67
CA THR A 170 3.91 -0.51 4.39
C THR A 170 2.42 -0.53 4.07
N ALA A 171 1.92 0.60 3.60
CA ALA A 171 0.57 0.79 3.12
C ALA A 171 0.33 0.10 1.77
N LEU A 172 -0.92 0.13 1.31
CA LEU A 172 -1.34 -0.50 0.05
C LEU A 172 -0.94 0.31 -1.20
N ASP A 173 -0.57 1.57 -1.05
CA ASP A 173 -0.05 2.41 -2.13
C ASP A 173 1.45 2.18 -2.43
N GLY A 174 2.13 1.36 -1.62
CA GLY A 174 3.55 1.06 -1.73
C GLY A 174 4.44 1.93 -0.85
N GLU A 175 3.89 2.92 -0.15
CA GLU A 175 4.63 3.80 0.77
C GLU A 175 4.55 3.32 2.22
N PHE A 176 5.46 3.79 3.08
CA PHE A 176 5.41 3.48 4.50
C PHE A 176 4.14 4.02 5.15
N GLN A 177 3.61 3.28 6.14
CA GLN A 177 2.36 3.61 6.80
C GLN A 177 2.38 5.00 7.45
N ASP A 178 1.41 5.83 7.08
CA ASP A 178 1.30 7.18 7.61
C ASP A 178 0.79 7.24 9.07
N ALA A 179 1.27 8.23 9.81
CA ALA A 179 0.99 8.44 11.22
C ALA A 179 0.91 9.92 11.62
N TYR A 180 -0.12 10.28 12.38
CA TYR A 180 -0.19 11.49 13.17
C TYR A 180 0.55 11.33 14.49
N ILE A 181 1.24 12.37 14.94
CA ILE A 181 1.84 12.43 16.27
C ILE A 181 1.09 13.50 17.09
N ILE A 182 0.39 13.06 18.12
CA ILE A 182 -0.33 13.95 19.04
C ILE A 182 0.58 14.33 20.23
N GLY A 183 0.50 15.61 20.60
CA GLY A 183 1.31 16.23 21.65
C GLY A 183 2.54 16.95 21.09
N ASP A 184 3.14 17.82 21.89
CA ASP A 184 4.30 18.60 21.44
C ASP A 184 5.52 17.71 21.21
N ASN A 185 6.03 17.75 19.99
CA ASN A 185 7.25 17.08 19.56
C ASN A 185 8.05 18.00 18.62
N ASN A 186 9.38 18.02 18.79
CA ASN A 186 10.30 18.85 18.00
C ASN A 186 11.42 18.00 17.38
N LYS A 187 11.21 16.69 17.25
CA LYS A 187 12.22 15.74 16.77
C LYS A 187 11.86 15.28 15.36
N GLU A 188 12.90 15.13 14.54
CA GLU A 188 12.82 14.52 13.20
C GLU A 188 12.41 13.03 13.26
N LYS A 189 12.64 12.36 14.40
CA LYS A 189 12.19 10.99 14.67
C LYS A 189 11.63 10.89 16.08
N THR A 190 10.48 10.25 16.19
CA THR A 190 9.74 10.12 17.45
C THR A 190 9.30 8.68 17.67
N THR A 191 9.65 8.13 18.82
CA THR A 191 9.14 6.85 19.27
C THR A 191 7.96 7.08 20.20
N GLY A 192 6.83 6.43 19.91
CA GLY A 192 5.59 6.60 20.66
C GLY A 192 4.69 5.39 20.54
N LYS A 193 3.63 5.36 21.36
CA LYS A 193 2.63 4.30 21.34
C LYS A 193 1.55 4.65 20.32
N VAL A 194 1.15 3.68 19.49
CA VAL A 194 -0.06 3.79 18.68
C VAL A 194 -1.26 3.74 19.62
N ILE A 195 -1.93 4.88 19.79
CA ILE A 195 -3.05 5.04 20.72
C ILE A 195 -4.41 4.95 20.02
N ALA A 196 -4.45 5.15 18.71
CA ALA A 196 -5.63 4.98 17.90
C ALA A 196 -5.27 4.71 16.44
N ILE A 197 -6.29 4.31 15.67
CA ILE A 197 -6.26 4.19 14.21
C ILE A 197 -7.44 4.99 13.67
N ILE A 198 -7.19 5.80 12.65
CA ILE A 198 -8.21 6.43 11.83
C ILE A 198 -8.54 5.44 10.71
N ASP A 199 -9.63 4.70 10.89
CA ASP A 199 -10.15 3.70 9.94
C ASP A 199 -11.00 4.44 8.89
N ARG A 200 -10.42 4.68 7.72
CA ARG A 200 -11.08 5.40 6.62
C ARG A 200 -11.91 4.43 5.78
N GLU A 201 -13.16 4.80 5.51
CA GLU A 201 -14.10 4.00 4.71
C GLU A 201 -14.00 4.28 3.21
N ASN A 202 -13.69 5.51 2.84
CA ASN A 202 -13.61 5.98 1.45
C ASN A 202 -12.16 6.16 0.96
N ASP A 203 -11.21 5.49 1.62
CA ASP A 203 -9.79 5.53 1.31
C ASP A 203 -9.17 4.14 1.48
N ILE A 204 -8.07 3.86 0.75
CA ILE A 204 -7.39 2.57 0.81
C ILE A 204 -6.36 2.50 1.95
N GLU A 205 -6.06 3.62 2.62
CA GLU A 205 -5.07 3.69 3.68
C GLU A 205 -5.62 4.31 4.98
N ASP A 206 -5.71 3.48 6.01
CA ASP A 206 -5.94 3.94 7.40
C ASP A 206 -4.74 4.77 7.90
N LYS A 207 -4.96 5.66 8.88
CA LYS A 207 -3.87 6.45 9.49
C LYS A 207 -3.62 6.04 10.94
N LEU A 208 -2.37 5.96 11.35
CA LEU A 208 -2.03 5.71 12.76
C LEU A 208 -2.08 7.02 13.56
N VAL A 209 -2.45 6.92 14.84
CA VAL A 209 -2.32 8.02 15.80
C VAL A 209 -1.35 7.61 16.89
N VAL A 210 -0.26 8.34 17.00
CA VAL A 210 0.86 8.03 17.90
C VAL A 210 0.97 9.10 18.97
N SER A 211 1.11 8.67 20.22
CA SER A 211 1.47 9.56 21.32
C SER A 211 2.87 9.23 21.82
N ALA A 212 3.73 10.26 21.88
CA ALA A 212 5.07 10.15 22.47
C ALA A 212 5.06 10.16 24.00
N ARG A 213 3.92 10.52 24.61
CA ARG A 213 3.74 10.57 26.07
C ARG A 213 2.74 9.50 26.50
N GLU A 214 2.94 8.96 27.70
CA GLU A 214 1.94 8.10 28.36
C GLU A 214 0.80 8.96 28.92
N GLU A 215 0.09 9.65 28.03
CA GLU A 215 -1.14 10.38 28.35
C GLU A 215 -2.34 9.66 27.73
N GLU A 216 -3.43 9.61 28.48
CA GLU A 216 -4.70 9.10 27.98
C GLU A 216 -5.39 10.20 27.16
N ILE A 217 -5.46 10.00 25.85
CA ILE A 217 -6.04 10.93 24.89
C ILE A 217 -7.45 10.45 24.54
N SER A 218 -8.48 11.27 24.77
CA SER A 218 -9.86 10.94 24.42
C SER A 218 -10.08 10.94 22.91
N GLU A 219 -11.08 10.19 22.43
CA GLU A 219 -11.47 10.20 21.02
C GLU A 219 -11.87 11.62 20.57
N ASP A 220 -12.62 12.37 21.39
CA ASP A 220 -12.97 13.77 21.11
C ASP A 220 -11.75 14.68 20.90
N LYS A 221 -10.65 14.43 21.63
CA LYS A 221 -9.41 15.20 21.45
C LYS A 221 -8.73 14.83 20.14
N ILE A 222 -8.68 13.53 19.80
CA ILE A 222 -8.15 13.05 18.52
C ILE A 222 -8.95 13.66 17.36
N GLU A 223 -10.28 13.53 17.40
CA GLU A 223 -11.19 14.06 16.38
C GLU A 223 -10.95 15.55 16.15
N LYS A 224 -10.90 16.33 17.23
CA LYS A 224 -10.67 17.78 17.17
C LYS A 224 -9.29 18.14 16.61
N GLU A 225 -8.23 17.44 17.01
CA GLU A 225 -6.88 17.75 16.56
C GLU A 225 -6.63 17.35 15.12
N LEU A 226 -7.33 16.31 14.62
CA LEU A 226 -7.18 15.79 13.27
C LEU A 226 -8.23 16.32 12.28
N SER A 227 -9.22 17.10 12.76
CA SER A 227 -10.32 17.61 11.94
C SER A 227 -9.86 18.43 10.73
N PHE A 228 -8.66 19.02 10.76
CA PHE A 228 -8.12 19.78 9.63
C PHE A 228 -7.96 18.92 8.36
N GLN A 229 -7.64 17.63 8.52
CA GLN A 229 -7.47 16.69 7.42
C GLN A 229 -8.63 15.69 7.37
N GLU A 230 -9.04 15.13 8.51
CA GLU A 230 -10.00 14.03 8.53
C GLU A 230 -11.44 14.47 8.18
N GLN A 231 -11.74 15.78 8.16
CA GLN A 231 -13.00 16.32 7.63
C GLN A 231 -13.26 15.96 6.15
N PHE A 232 -12.23 15.57 5.39
CA PHE A 232 -12.35 15.19 3.98
C PHE A 232 -12.60 13.68 3.80
N PHE A 233 -12.63 12.89 4.88
CA PHE A 233 -12.77 11.44 4.85
C PHE A 233 -13.95 10.97 5.70
N ILE A 234 -14.62 9.92 5.24
CA ILE A 234 -15.56 9.16 6.06
C ILE A 234 -14.73 8.19 6.89
N HIS A 235 -14.69 8.36 8.20
CA HIS A 235 -13.78 7.60 9.05
C HIS A 235 -14.37 7.27 10.42
N LYS A 236 -13.70 6.35 11.11
CA LYS A 236 -13.96 5.99 12.51
C LYS A 236 -12.65 5.94 13.27
N ILE A 237 -12.69 6.24 14.57
CA ILE A 237 -11.55 6.06 15.46
C ILE A 237 -11.64 4.68 16.11
N ILE A 238 -10.54 3.93 16.09
CA ILE A 238 -10.39 2.65 16.79
C ILE A 238 -9.30 2.80 17.85
N LYS A 239 -9.60 2.46 19.11
CA LYS A 239 -8.69 2.51 20.27
C LYS A 239 -8.48 1.15 20.95
#